data_AF-T1IMI6-F1
#
_entry.id   AF-T1IMI6-F1
#
_cell.length_a   1.000
_cell.length_b   1.000
_cell.length_c   1.000
_cell.angle_alpha   90.00
_cell.angle_beta   90.00
_cell.angle_gamma   90.00
#
_symmetry.space_group_name_H-M   'P 1'
#
loop_
_entity.id
_entity.type
_entity.pdbx_description
1 polymer ?
#
loop_
_entity_poly.entity_id
_entity_poly.type
_entity_poly.pdbx_seq_one_letter_code
_entity_poly.pdbx_strand_id
1 'polypeptide(L)'
;MERKTKESCIAFYGLELDPDNIISDFEIGAINAAQEVFPEANMQGCMFHLSQSIYRHVQQEGLQNRYTTDLNFQFLIKQLSALAFLPANKIKRAYLQLKQLFDNEAVELLIWFETYYVLGKLRLNGTRSQPQFPPALWSVYTRQVNSQPRTTNAVESWHHHFAKLIGTAHVGIFKMFIALQCEQADTENIIERIIAGEPRPHSRFAKTREIRISNVMASSTSLPTTLDFIRGIAHN
;
A
#
# COMPACT_ATOMS: atom_id res chain seq x y z
N MET A 1 7.69 -27.65 -17.85
CA MET A 1 8.03 -26.79 -16.71
C MET A 1 6.91 -26.95 -15.70
N GLU A 2 7.12 -27.72 -14.64
CA GLU A 2 6.11 -27.89 -13.59
C GLU A 2 5.79 -26.52 -12.99
N ARG A 3 4.49 -26.21 -12.85
CA ARG A 3 4.07 -25.02 -12.12
C ARG A 3 4.47 -25.24 -10.66
N LYS A 4 5.29 -24.35 -10.11
CA LYS A 4 5.57 -24.35 -8.67
C LYS A 4 4.28 -23.95 -7.95
N THR A 5 3.56 -24.93 -7.40
CA THR A 5 2.34 -24.73 -6.60
C THR A 5 2.68 -24.67 -5.11
N LYS A 6 1.70 -24.29 -4.27
CA LYS A 6 1.84 -24.35 -2.80
C LYS A 6 2.31 -25.74 -2.34
N GLU A 7 1.77 -26.79 -2.95
CA GLU A 7 2.11 -28.19 -2.68
C GLU A 7 3.57 -28.50 -3.03
N SER A 8 4.11 -27.91 -4.10
CA SER A 8 5.51 -28.08 -4.46
C SER A 8 6.48 -27.42 -3.47
N CYS A 9 6.10 -26.28 -2.87
CA CYS A 9 6.89 -25.65 -1.81
C CYS A 9 6.93 -26.51 -0.55
N ILE A 10 5.78 -27.08 -0.14
CA ILE A 10 5.70 -27.99 0.99
C ILE A 10 6.54 -29.23 0.73
N ALA A 11 6.38 -29.86 -0.43
CA ALA A 11 7.08 -31.09 -0.78
C ALA A 11 8.61 -30.91 -0.86
N PHE A 12 9.09 -29.76 -1.34
CA PHE A 12 10.52 -29.55 -1.57
C PHE A 12 11.25 -28.90 -0.39
N TYR A 13 10.61 -27.96 0.29
CA TYR A 13 11.24 -27.19 1.38
C TYR A 13 10.74 -27.58 2.78
N GLY A 14 9.68 -28.41 2.89
CA GLY A 14 9.05 -28.71 4.17
C GLY A 14 8.38 -27.50 4.82
N LEU A 15 8.15 -26.43 4.05
CA LEU A 15 7.60 -25.17 4.53
C LEU A 15 6.14 -25.05 4.12
N GLU A 16 5.25 -25.09 5.11
CA GLU A 16 3.84 -24.75 4.93
C GLU A 16 3.68 -23.23 5.01
N LEU A 17 3.32 -22.62 3.89
CA LEU A 17 2.99 -21.20 3.84
C LEU A 17 1.51 -21.03 4.21
N ASP A 18 1.27 -20.40 5.35
CA ASP A 18 -0.06 -20.05 5.84
C ASP A 18 -0.08 -18.58 6.31
N PRO A 19 -0.09 -17.61 5.39
CA PRO A 19 -0.03 -16.21 5.75
C PRO A 19 -1.39 -15.69 6.25
N ASP A 20 -1.41 -15.03 7.40
CA ASP A 20 -2.62 -14.34 7.89
C ASP A 20 -3.06 -13.20 6.95
N ASN A 21 -2.09 -12.53 6.31
CA ASN A 21 -2.32 -11.33 5.50
C ASN A 21 -1.44 -11.35 4.26
N ILE A 22 -2.00 -10.97 3.11
CA ILE A 22 -1.26 -10.80 1.85
C ILE A 22 -1.46 -9.37 1.36
N ILE A 23 -0.37 -8.61 1.28
CA ILE A 23 -0.37 -7.27 0.71
C ILE A 23 -0.06 -7.40 -0.77
N SER A 24 -0.96 -6.91 -1.61
CA SER A 24 -0.82 -6.91 -3.06
C SER A 24 -1.01 -5.50 -3.62
N ASP A 25 -0.54 -5.34 -4.84
CA ASP A 25 -0.79 -4.15 -5.63
C ASP A 25 -2.25 -4.19 -6.12
N PHE A 26 -2.73 -3.10 -6.74
CA PHE A 26 -4.11 -3.04 -7.23
C PHE A 26 -4.28 -3.78 -8.58
N GLU A 27 -3.70 -4.97 -8.69
CA GLU A 27 -3.84 -5.88 -9.83
C GLU A 27 -4.82 -7.00 -9.50
N ILE A 28 -6.02 -6.94 -10.08
CA ILE A 28 -7.09 -7.88 -9.77
C ILE A 28 -6.72 -9.34 -10.05
N GLY A 29 -5.91 -9.59 -11.09
CA GLY A 29 -5.43 -10.93 -11.41
C GLY A 29 -4.54 -11.52 -10.32
N ALA A 30 -3.60 -10.71 -9.79
CA ALA A 30 -2.72 -11.12 -8.70
C ALA A 30 -3.50 -11.34 -7.40
N ILE A 31 -4.44 -10.44 -7.08
CA ILE A 31 -5.31 -10.58 -5.91
C ILE A 31 -6.13 -11.88 -5.98
N ASN A 32 -6.77 -12.13 -7.13
CA ASN A 32 -7.60 -13.32 -7.31
C ASN A 32 -6.76 -14.61 -7.22
N ALA A 33 -5.58 -14.64 -7.86
CA ALA A 33 -4.69 -15.79 -7.79
C ALA A 33 -4.18 -16.04 -6.36
N ALA A 34 -3.86 -14.99 -5.61
CA ALA A 34 -3.45 -15.12 -4.20
C ALA A 34 -4.60 -15.64 -3.33
N GLN A 35 -5.82 -15.13 -3.51
CA GLN A 35 -7.01 -15.59 -2.78
C GLN A 35 -7.37 -17.04 -3.12
N GLU A 36 -7.15 -17.48 -4.36
CA GLU A 36 -7.37 -18.89 -4.76
C GLU A 36 -6.41 -19.85 -4.05
N VAL A 37 -5.14 -19.46 -3.93
CA VAL A 37 -4.10 -20.28 -3.28
C VAL A 37 -4.16 -20.20 -1.75
N PHE A 38 -4.56 -19.04 -1.20
CA PHE A 38 -4.62 -18.75 0.23
C PHE A 38 -6.01 -18.18 0.60
N PRO A 39 -7.06 -19.02 0.62
CA PRO A 39 -8.43 -18.57 0.83
C PRO A 39 -8.69 -17.96 2.22
N GLU A 40 -7.96 -18.40 3.23
CA GLU A 40 -8.08 -17.90 4.61
C GLU A 40 -7.26 -16.62 4.85
N ALA A 41 -6.33 -16.30 3.94
CA ALA A 41 -5.50 -15.10 4.07
C ALA A 41 -6.32 -13.85 3.82
N ASN A 42 -6.10 -12.83 4.66
CA ASN A 42 -6.72 -11.53 4.45
C ASN A 42 -6.00 -10.76 3.33
N MET A 43 -6.66 -10.63 2.19
CA MET A 43 -6.15 -9.84 1.07
C MET A 43 -6.21 -8.35 1.36
N GLN A 44 -5.11 -7.66 1.08
CA GLN A 44 -4.93 -6.27 1.42
C GLN A 44 -4.25 -5.47 0.30
N GLY A 45 -4.70 -4.25 0.08
CA GLY A 45 -4.06 -3.30 -0.83
C GLY A 45 -2.85 -2.63 -0.21
N CYS A 46 -1.80 -2.44 -1.02
CA CYS A 46 -0.62 -1.65 -0.67
C CYS A 46 -0.92 -0.14 -0.69
N MET A 47 -0.67 0.56 0.43
CA MET A 47 -0.93 2.00 0.57
C MET A 47 -0.14 2.88 -0.41
N PHE A 48 1.09 2.45 -0.73
CA PHE A 48 1.94 3.14 -1.70
C PHE A 48 1.30 3.07 -3.09
N HIS A 49 0.89 1.87 -3.52
CA HIS A 49 0.24 1.66 -4.81
C HIS A 49 -1.14 2.32 -4.91
N LEU A 50 -1.87 2.48 -3.80
CA LEU A 50 -3.09 3.30 -3.76
C LEU A 50 -2.78 4.77 -4.07
N SER A 51 -1.78 5.33 -3.38
CA SER A 51 -1.39 6.72 -3.59
C SER A 51 -0.85 6.94 -5.01
N GLN A 52 -0.11 5.96 -5.53
CA GLN A 52 0.42 5.98 -6.88
C GLN A 52 -0.70 5.86 -7.94
N SER A 53 -1.75 5.05 -7.72
CA SER A 53 -2.87 4.96 -8.66
C SER A 53 -3.62 6.29 -8.73
N ILE A 54 -3.87 6.93 -7.58
CA ILE A 54 -4.47 8.28 -7.51
C ILE A 54 -3.61 9.28 -8.30
N TYR A 55 -2.30 9.31 -8.06
CA TYR A 55 -1.42 10.24 -8.77
C TYR A 55 -1.34 9.97 -10.27
N ARG A 56 -1.27 8.69 -10.70
CA ARG A 56 -1.33 8.34 -12.12
C ARG A 56 -2.62 8.83 -12.78
N HIS A 57 -3.75 8.74 -12.07
CA HIS A 57 -5.01 9.23 -12.59
C HIS A 57 -5.08 10.77 -12.63
N VAL A 58 -4.50 11.46 -11.63
CA VAL A 58 -4.27 12.92 -11.70
C VAL A 58 -3.49 13.31 -12.96
N GLN A 59 -2.50 12.52 -13.37
CA GLN A 59 -1.75 12.75 -14.61
C GLN A 59 -2.59 12.49 -15.87
N GLN A 60 -3.42 11.44 -15.87
CA GLN A 60 -4.32 11.11 -16.99
C GLN A 60 -5.32 12.23 -17.28
N GLU A 61 -5.85 12.86 -16.23
CA GLU A 61 -6.76 14.01 -16.34
C GLU A 61 -6.03 15.34 -16.64
N GLY A 62 -4.71 15.32 -16.88
CA GLY A 62 -3.93 16.52 -17.18
C GLY A 62 -3.66 17.45 -15.99
N LEU A 63 -3.97 17.00 -14.77
CA LEU A 63 -3.91 17.81 -13.54
C LEU A 63 -2.52 17.84 -12.89
N GLN A 64 -1.48 17.28 -13.53
CA GLN A 64 -0.13 17.17 -12.97
C GLN A 64 0.51 18.53 -12.65
N ASN A 65 0.31 19.52 -13.53
CA ASN A 65 0.88 20.86 -13.36
C ASN A 65 0.25 21.51 -12.13
N ARG A 66 -1.08 21.45 -12.04
CA ARG A 66 -1.83 21.95 -10.89
C ARG A 66 -1.43 21.25 -9.59
N TYR A 67 -1.29 19.93 -9.59
CA TYR A 67 -0.79 19.18 -8.42
C TYR A 67 0.59 19.67 -7.93
N THR A 68 1.41 20.21 -8.83
CA THR A 68 2.75 20.70 -8.52
C THR A 68 2.75 22.17 -8.08
N THR A 69 1.88 23.00 -8.65
CA THR A 69 1.86 24.45 -8.43
C THR A 69 0.83 24.93 -7.40
N ASP A 70 -0.22 24.16 -7.17
CA ASP A 70 -1.29 24.47 -6.22
C ASP A 70 -1.20 23.56 -4.99
N LEU A 71 -0.69 24.12 -3.88
CA LEU A 71 -0.52 23.39 -2.62
C LEU A 71 -1.85 22.94 -2.02
N ASN A 72 -2.95 23.67 -2.25
CA ASN A 72 -4.26 23.27 -1.73
C ASN A 72 -4.78 22.06 -2.49
N PHE A 73 -4.69 22.07 -3.83
CA PHE A 73 -5.06 20.92 -4.64
C PHE A 73 -4.17 19.71 -4.32
N GLN A 74 -2.86 19.90 -4.21
CA GLN A 74 -1.94 18.84 -3.77
C GLN A 74 -2.37 18.24 -2.43
N PHE A 75 -2.76 19.09 -1.48
CA PHE A 75 -3.20 18.65 -0.16
C PHE A 75 -4.54 17.89 -0.21
N LEU A 76 -5.49 18.31 -1.03
CA LEU A 76 -6.75 17.57 -1.27
C LEU A 76 -6.48 16.17 -1.86
N ILE A 77 -5.55 16.05 -2.80
CA ILE A 77 -5.15 14.75 -3.36
C ILE A 77 -4.51 13.86 -2.28
N LYS A 78 -3.65 14.43 -1.41
CA LYS A 78 -3.10 13.69 -0.25
C LYS A 78 -4.21 13.23 0.71
N GLN A 79 -5.27 14.01 0.87
CA GLN A 79 -6.43 13.63 1.68
C GLN A 79 -7.22 12.45 1.09
N LEU A 80 -7.28 12.29 -0.25
CA LEU A 80 -7.87 11.10 -0.88
C LEU A 80 -7.12 9.83 -0.46
N SER A 81 -5.79 9.84 -0.50
CA SER A 81 -4.98 8.73 0.00
C SER A 81 -5.19 8.51 1.51
N ALA A 82 -5.26 9.59 2.28
CA ALA A 82 -5.44 9.54 3.74
C ALA A 82 -6.76 8.88 4.18
N LEU A 83 -7.76 8.74 3.30
CA LEU A 83 -8.96 7.95 3.57
C LEU A 83 -8.63 6.51 3.99
N ALA A 84 -7.50 5.96 3.55
CA ALA A 84 -7.09 4.59 3.89
C ALA A 84 -6.90 4.40 5.40
N PHE A 85 -6.62 5.48 6.13
CA PHE A 85 -6.44 5.48 7.58
C PHE A 85 -7.76 5.51 8.35
N LEU A 86 -8.91 5.45 7.69
CA LEU A 86 -10.19 5.28 8.35
C LEU A 86 -10.60 3.80 8.38
N PRO A 87 -11.38 3.39 9.40
CA PRO A 87 -12.12 2.14 9.34
C PRO A 87 -12.96 2.06 8.06
N ALA A 88 -12.99 0.89 7.40
CA ALA A 88 -13.63 0.70 6.10
C ALA A 88 -15.08 1.19 6.04
N ASN A 89 -15.84 1.00 7.12
CA ASN A 89 -17.23 1.43 7.24
C ASN A 89 -17.40 2.97 7.32
N LYS A 90 -16.36 3.73 7.68
CA LYS A 90 -16.39 5.20 7.76
C LYS A 90 -15.94 5.88 6.46
N ILE A 91 -15.19 5.18 5.61
CA ILE A 91 -14.59 5.72 4.38
C ILE A 91 -15.63 6.35 3.46
N LYS A 92 -16.75 5.65 3.20
CA LYS A 92 -17.81 6.16 2.32
C LYS A 92 -18.34 7.53 2.75
N ARG A 93 -18.66 7.69 4.05
CA ARG A 93 -19.18 8.96 4.59
C ARG A 93 -18.13 10.06 4.48
N ALA A 94 -16.89 9.76 4.87
CA ALA A 94 -15.81 10.73 4.84
C ALA A 94 -15.47 11.18 3.42
N TYR A 95 -15.46 10.26 2.46
CA TYR A 95 -15.27 10.57 1.05
C TYR A 95 -16.35 11.53 0.53
N LEU A 96 -17.64 11.30 0.85
CA LEU A 96 -18.72 12.18 0.41
C LEU A 96 -18.57 13.61 0.93
N GLN A 97 -18.02 13.79 2.13
CA GLN A 97 -17.71 15.12 2.70
C GLN A 97 -16.49 15.73 2.02
N LEU A 98 -15.42 14.95 1.84
CA LEU A 98 -14.18 15.39 1.19
C LEU A 98 -14.41 15.80 -0.27
N LYS A 99 -15.26 15.06 -1.00
CA LYS A 99 -15.61 15.33 -2.41
C LYS A 99 -16.16 16.75 -2.61
N GLN A 100 -16.86 17.31 -1.62
CA GLN A 100 -17.42 18.67 -1.71
C GLN A 100 -16.36 19.77 -1.68
N LEU A 101 -15.12 19.45 -1.30
CA LEU A 101 -14.01 20.41 -1.23
C LEU A 101 -13.26 20.53 -2.56
N PHE A 102 -13.49 19.62 -3.49
CA PHE A 102 -12.91 19.66 -4.83
C PHE A 102 -13.75 20.55 -5.75
N ASP A 103 -13.07 21.23 -6.67
CA ASP A 103 -13.75 21.95 -7.76
C ASP A 103 -14.06 21.02 -8.94
N ASN A 104 -14.73 21.60 -9.94
CA ASN A 104 -15.21 20.87 -11.11
C ASN A 104 -14.08 20.34 -12.01
N GLU A 105 -12.87 20.88 -11.94
CA GLU A 105 -11.75 20.37 -12.75
C GLU A 105 -11.33 18.96 -12.34
N ALA A 106 -11.56 18.57 -11.09
CA ALA A 106 -11.24 17.25 -10.57
C ALA A 106 -12.39 16.23 -10.70
N VAL A 107 -13.47 16.57 -11.42
CA VAL A 107 -14.70 15.74 -11.44
C VAL A 107 -14.43 14.33 -11.95
N GLU A 108 -13.65 14.17 -13.02
CA GLU A 108 -13.35 12.86 -13.62
C GLU A 108 -12.52 11.99 -12.67
N LEU A 109 -11.52 12.58 -12.00
CA LEU A 109 -10.76 11.90 -10.95
C LEU A 109 -11.67 11.41 -9.81
N LEU A 110 -12.62 12.24 -9.38
CA LEU A 110 -13.55 11.87 -8.32
C LEU A 110 -14.52 10.78 -8.78
N ILE A 111 -15.03 10.85 -10.01
CA ILE A 111 -15.90 9.82 -10.62
C ILE A 111 -15.17 8.48 -10.69
N TRP A 112 -13.92 8.48 -11.14
CA TRP A 112 -13.08 7.28 -11.15
C TRP A 112 -12.88 6.73 -9.74
N PHE A 113 -12.45 7.56 -8.79
CA PHE A 113 -12.18 7.10 -7.44
C PHE A 113 -13.44 6.55 -6.75
N GLU A 114 -14.59 7.21 -6.89
CA GLU A 114 -15.84 6.68 -6.34
C GLU A 114 -16.27 5.37 -7.01
N THR A 115 -16.05 5.23 -8.31
CA THR A 115 -16.49 4.05 -9.07
C THR A 115 -15.65 2.83 -8.71
N TYR A 116 -14.32 2.98 -8.61
CA TYR A 116 -13.41 1.84 -8.45
C TYR A 116 -13.04 1.54 -6.99
N TYR A 117 -13.12 2.52 -6.08
CA TYR A 117 -12.60 2.38 -4.71
C TYR A 117 -13.62 2.55 -3.58
N VAL A 118 -14.71 3.31 -3.79
CA VAL A 118 -15.60 3.73 -2.68
C VAL A 118 -17.05 3.25 -2.81
N LEU A 119 -17.71 3.59 -3.91
CA LEU A 119 -19.16 3.43 -4.10
C LEU A 119 -19.53 2.33 -5.09
N GLY A 120 -18.68 2.06 -6.07
CA GLY A 120 -19.00 1.18 -7.18
C GLY A 120 -19.77 1.87 -8.32
N LYS A 121 -19.88 1.19 -9.47
CA LYS A 121 -20.50 1.72 -10.68
C LYS A 121 -22.02 1.81 -10.52
N LEU A 122 -22.61 2.95 -10.87
CA LEU A 122 -24.06 3.12 -10.92
C LEU A 122 -24.64 2.32 -12.09
N ARG A 123 -25.66 1.51 -11.80
CA ARG A 123 -26.41 0.71 -12.78
C ARG A 123 -27.68 1.43 -13.19
N LEU A 124 -28.24 1.05 -14.35
CA LEU A 124 -29.47 1.64 -14.91
C LEU A 124 -30.68 1.55 -13.97
N ASN A 125 -30.72 0.54 -13.11
CA ASN A 125 -31.79 0.34 -12.13
C ASN A 125 -31.62 1.18 -10.84
N GLY A 126 -30.68 2.14 -10.81
CA GLY A 126 -30.40 2.99 -9.65
C GLY A 126 -29.54 2.33 -8.55
N THR A 127 -29.21 1.04 -8.67
CA THR A 127 -28.31 0.35 -7.72
C THR A 127 -26.85 0.58 -8.08
N ARG A 128 -25.93 0.41 -7.12
CA ARG A 128 -24.48 0.41 -7.38
C ARG A 128 -23.91 -1.00 -7.32
N SER A 129 -22.96 -1.32 -8.20
CA SER A 129 -22.15 -2.54 -8.06
C SER A 129 -21.24 -2.44 -6.84
N GLN A 130 -20.62 -3.54 -6.45
CA GLN A 130 -19.43 -3.42 -5.61
C GLN A 130 -18.31 -2.72 -6.40
N PRO A 131 -17.51 -1.85 -5.77
CA PRO A 131 -16.27 -1.35 -6.36
C PRO A 131 -15.29 -2.51 -6.61
N GLN A 132 -14.45 -2.36 -7.63
CA GLN A 132 -13.42 -3.36 -7.95
C GLN A 132 -12.44 -3.53 -6.78
N PHE A 133 -12.15 -2.45 -6.07
CA PHE A 133 -11.26 -2.43 -4.91
C PHE A 133 -12.01 -1.86 -3.71
N PRO A 134 -12.77 -2.68 -2.96
CA PRO A 134 -13.62 -2.19 -1.88
C PRO A 134 -12.82 -1.59 -0.72
N PRO A 135 -13.39 -0.65 0.07
CA PRO A 135 -12.71 -0.03 1.21
C PRO A 135 -12.09 -1.02 2.22
N ALA A 136 -12.68 -2.21 2.37
CA ALA A 136 -12.13 -3.26 3.22
C ALA A 136 -10.76 -3.77 2.73
N LEU A 137 -10.53 -3.80 1.41
CA LEU A 137 -9.27 -4.22 0.81
C LEU A 137 -8.14 -3.21 1.10
N TRP A 138 -8.42 -1.91 0.93
CA TRP A 138 -7.37 -0.89 0.92
C TRP A 138 -7.27 -0.04 2.19
N SER A 139 -8.20 -0.20 3.14
CA SER A 139 -8.03 0.39 4.47
C SER A 139 -6.75 -0.15 5.14
N VAL A 140 -6.00 0.75 5.75
CA VAL A 140 -4.81 0.44 6.56
C VAL A 140 -5.09 0.61 8.05
N TYR A 141 -6.31 0.97 8.45
CA TYR A 141 -6.63 1.33 9.83
C TYR A 141 -6.23 0.23 10.83
N THR A 142 -6.72 -0.99 10.64
CA THR A 142 -6.43 -2.12 11.54
C THR A 142 -4.94 -2.44 11.57
N ARG A 143 -4.27 -2.42 10.42
CA ARG A 143 -2.82 -2.62 10.33
C ARG A 143 -2.04 -1.57 11.09
N GLN A 144 -2.44 -0.30 10.94
CA GLN A 144 -1.78 0.80 11.65
C GLN A 144 -1.92 0.65 13.16
N VAL A 145 -3.12 0.26 13.64
CA VAL A 145 -3.36 -0.01 15.06
C VAL A 145 -2.50 -1.18 15.55
N ASN A 146 -2.38 -2.24 14.73
CA ASN A 146 -1.60 -3.43 15.05
C ASN A 146 -0.10 -3.30 14.73
N SER A 147 0.38 -2.12 14.32
CA SER A 147 1.77 -1.89 13.89
C SER A 147 2.26 -2.84 12.78
N GLN A 148 1.35 -3.26 11.90
CA GLN A 148 1.64 -4.12 10.74
C GLN A 148 2.07 -3.28 9.52
N PRO A 149 2.87 -3.86 8.59
CA PRO A 149 3.26 -3.18 7.36
C PRO A 149 2.04 -2.75 6.53
N ARG A 150 2.10 -1.53 5.98
CA ARG A 150 1.07 -0.98 5.06
C ARG A 150 1.49 -1.00 3.60
N THR A 151 2.77 -1.29 3.35
CA THR A 151 3.41 -1.25 2.05
C THR A 151 4.33 -2.43 1.89
N THR A 152 4.67 -2.73 0.64
CA THR A 152 5.63 -3.73 0.20
C THR A 152 7.07 -3.19 0.12
N ASN A 153 7.32 -1.99 0.66
CA ASN A 153 8.60 -1.28 0.53
C ASN A 153 9.82 -2.10 0.97
N ALA A 154 9.69 -2.95 1.99
CA ALA A 154 10.80 -3.79 2.44
C ALA A 154 11.23 -4.78 1.35
N VAL A 155 10.26 -5.44 0.73
CA VAL A 155 10.47 -6.39 -0.36
C VAL A 155 11.00 -5.67 -1.61
N GLU A 156 10.41 -4.53 -1.97
CA GLU A 156 10.88 -3.71 -3.10
C GLU A 156 12.30 -3.16 -2.88
N SER A 157 12.62 -2.74 -1.66
CA SER A 157 13.96 -2.27 -1.31
C SER A 157 14.99 -3.40 -1.43
N TRP A 158 14.62 -4.60 -0.99
CA TRP A 158 15.45 -5.79 -1.14
C TRP A 158 15.65 -6.16 -2.61
N HIS A 159 14.58 -6.21 -3.41
CA HIS A 159 14.67 -6.45 -4.85
C HIS A 159 15.58 -5.43 -5.55
N HIS A 160 15.47 -4.15 -5.20
CA HIS A 160 16.30 -3.10 -5.77
C HIS A 160 17.77 -3.24 -5.34
N HIS A 161 18.03 -3.58 -4.08
CA HIS A 161 19.37 -3.86 -3.59
C HIS A 161 20.00 -5.04 -4.34
N PHE A 162 19.27 -6.15 -4.43
CA PHE A 162 19.72 -7.35 -5.11
C PHE A 162 19.95 -7.11 -6.62
N ALA A 163 19.06 -6.36 -7.27
CA ALA A 163 19.23 -5.95 -8.67
C ALA A 163 20.51 -5.11 -8.87
N LYS A 164 20.87 -4.25 -7.91
CA LYS A 164 22.14 -3.51 -7.94
C LYS A 164 23.36 -4.40 -7.74
N LEU A 165 23.31 -5.37 -6.83
CA LEU A 165 24.38 -6.36 -6.64
C LEU A 165 24.65 -7.15 -7.92
N ILE A 166 23.58 -7.54 -8.61
CA ILE A 166 23.64 -8.26 -9.89
C ILE A 166 24.15 -7.35 -11.02
N GLY A 167 23.66 -6.11 -11.09
CA GLY A 167 24.14 -5.02 -11.94
C GLY A 167 23.81 -5.11 -13.44
N THR A 168 23.24 -6.22 -13.93
CA THR A 168 22.92 -6.43 -15.35
C THR A 168 21.69 -7.33 -15.53
N ALA A 169 20.95 -7.18 -16.62
CA ALA A 169 19.94 -8.16 -17.04
C ALA A 169 20.63 -9.44 -17.59
N HIS A 170 19.95 -10.59 -17.50
CA HIS A 170 20.42 -11.90 -18.02
C HIS A 170 21.78 -12.37 -17.50
N VAL A 171 21.89 -12.52 -16.17
CA VAL A 171 23.14 -12.91 -15.52
C VAL A 171 23.40 -14.41 -15.59
N GLY A 172 24.65 -14.78 -15.92
CA GLY A 172 25.10 -16.17 -15.90
C GLY A 172 25.07 -16.75 -14.49
N ILE A 173 24.80 -18.06 -14.40
CA ILE A 173 24.51 -18.74 -13.13
C ILE A 173 25.61 -18.57 -12.06
N PHE A 174 26.89 -18.53 -12.45
CA PHE A 174 28.00 -18.31 -11.52
C PHE A 174 27.97 -16.94 -10.86
N LYS A 175 27.70 -15.88 -11.63
CA LYS A 175 27.59 -14.52 -11.09
C LYS A 175 26.34 -14.37 -10.22
N MET A 176 25.26 -15.11 -10.53
CA MET A 176 24.09 -15.21 -9.66
C MET A 176 24.43 -15.85 -8.30
N PHE A 177 25.18 -16.97 -8.31
CA PHE A 177 25.62 -17.62 -7.07
C PHE A 177 26.49 -16.71 -6.21
N ILE A 178 27.44 -15.99 -6.82
CA ILE A 178 28.28 -15.03 -6.10
C ILE A 178 27.41 -13.93 -5.47
N ALA A 179 26.45 -13.37 -6.21
CA ALA A 179 25.55 -12.35 -5.67
C ALA A 179 24.72 -12.86 -4.49
N LEU A 180 24.21 -14.10 -4.56
CA LEU A 180 23.49 -14.74 -3.45
C LEU A 180 24.38 -14.95 -2.21
N GLN A 181 25.64 -15.36 -2.40
CA GLN A 181 26.59 -15.51 -1.29
C GLN A 181 26.91 -14.16 -0.64
N CYS A 182 27.07 -13.10 -1.42
CA CYS A 182 27.25 -11.75 -0.89
C CYS A 182 26.03 -11.29 -0.08
N GLU A 183 24.82 -11.48 -0.60
CA GLU A 183 23.57 -11.15 0.09
C GLU A 183 23.42 -11.93 1.41
N GLN A 184 23.77 -13.21 1.41
CA GLN A 184 23.77 -14.05 2.62
C GLN A 184 24.76 -13.51 3.65
N ALA A 185 26.00 -13.21 3.25
CA ALA A 185 27.02 -12.69 4.16
C ALA A 185 26.61 -11.33 4.76
N ASP A 186 26.04 -10.43 3.96
CA ASP A 186 25.53 -9.14 4.44
C ASP A 186 24.37 -9.31 5.42
N THR A 187 23.47 -10.26 5.16
CA THR A 187 22.36 -10.59 6.05
C THR A 187 22.83 -11.19 7.38
N GLU A 188 23.77 -12.13 7.35
CA GLU A 188 24.38 -12.73 8.55
C GLU A 188 25.07 -11.67 9.41
N ASN A 189 25.82 -10.74 8.78
CA ASN A 189 26.41 -9.60 9.49
C ASN A 189 25.35 -8.71 10.17
N ILE A 190 24.21 -8.46 9.52
CA ILE A 190 23.10 -7.72 10.14
C ILE A 190 22.52 -8.49 11.33
N ILE A 191 22.38 -9.81 11.23
CA ILE A 191 21.89 -10.67 12.31
C ILE A 191 22.84 -10.60 13.51
N GLU A 192 24.14 -10.76 13.31
CA GLU A 192 25.14 -10.67 14.39
C GLU A 192 25.13 -9.31 15.09
N ARG A 193 24.97 -8.22 14.34
CA ARG A 193 24.81 -6.88 14.91
C ARG A 193 23.56 -6.76 15.78
N ILE A 194 22.44 -7.33 15.35
CA ILE A 194 21.20 -7.37 16.14
C ILE A 194 21.39 -8.22 17.40
N ILE A 195 22.07 -9.37 17.30
CA ILE A 195 22.41 -10.23 18.45
C ILE A 195 23.30 -9.48 19.45
N ALA A 196 24.23 -8.67 18.96
CA ALA A 196 25.06 -7.77 19.76
C ALA A 196 24.30 -6.57 20.37
N GLY A 197 22.98 -6.46 20.11
CA GLY A 197 22.13 -5.40 20.66
C GLY A 197 22.14 -4.10 19.86
N GLU A 198 22.75 -4.07 18.68
CA GLU A 198 22.68 -2.89 17.83
C GLU A 198 21.29 -2.70 17.23
N PRO A 199 20.79 -1.45 17.14
CA PRO A 199 19.50 -1.19 16.52
C PRO A 199 19.57 -1.47 15.02
N ARG A 200 18.49 -2.00 14.45
CA ARG A 200 18.36 -2.13 12.99
C ARG A 200 18.55 -0.75 12.33
N PRO A 201 19.29 -0.69 11.21
CA PRO A 201 19.44 0.54 10.46
C PRO A 201 18.08 0.95 9.88
N HIS A 202 17.46 1.97 10.48
CA HIS A 202 16.23 2.59 9.96
C HIS A 202 16.51 4.03 9.54
N SER A 203 15.86 4.45 8.45
CA SER A 203 15.83 5.87 8.07
C SER A 203 15.20 6.70 9.19
N ARG A 204 15.91 7.72 9.68
CA ARG A 204 15.40 8.65 10.70
C ARG A 204 14.08 9.29 10.26
N PHE A 205 13.97 9.66 8.98
CA PHE A 205 12.76 10.26 8.42
C PHE A 205 11.55 9.30 8.46
N ALA A 206 11.76 8.04 8.09
CA ALA A 206 10.70 7.03 8.15
C ALA A 206 10.19 6.84 9.59
N LYS A 207 11.11 6.77 10.57
CA LYS A 207 10.76 6.67 11.99
C LYS A 207 9.92 7.87 12.47
N THR A 208 10.34 9.10 12.15
CA THR A 208 9.61 10.31 12.53
C THR A 208 8.22 10.34 11.90
N ARG A 209 8.09 9.95 10.63
CA ARG A 209 6.80 9.90 9.93
C ARG A 209 5.85 8.91 10.59
N GLU A 210 6.31 7.70 10.93
CA GLU A 210 5.47 6.72 11.62
C GLU A 210 4.99 7.21 12.99
N ILE A 211 5.88 7.85 13.76
CA ILE A 211 5.51 8.44 15.07
C ILE A 211 4.40 9.48 14.88
N ARG A 212 4.53 10.38 13.91
CA ARG A 212 3.51 11.42 13.66
C ARG A 212 2.18 10.81 13.23
N ILE A 213 2.19 9.80 12.37
CA ILE A 213 0.97 9.09 11.98
C ILE A 213 0.32 8.43 13.20
N SER A 214 1.09 7.70 14.02
CA SER A 214 0.58 7.07 15.23
C SER A 214 -0.01 8.07 16.23
N ASN A 215 0.59 9.27 16.36
CA ASN A 215 0.04 10.34 17.19
C ASN A 215 -1.32 10.82 16.69
N VAL A 216 -1.49 10.98 15.37
CA VAL A 216 -2.80 11.35 14.77
C VAL A 216 -3.83 10.24 14.95
N MET A 217 -3.41 8.98 14.84
CA MET A 217 -4.29 7.82 15.08
C MET A 217 -4.78 7.78 16.53
N ALA A 218 -3.88 8.04 17.49
CA ALA A 218 -4.21 8.07 18.91
C ALA A 218 -5.14 9.24 19.28
N SER A 219 -5.03 10.38 18.60
CA SER A 219 -5.92 11.53 18.80
C SER A 219 -7.23 11.49 17.98
N SER A 220 -7.50 10.39 17.27
CA SER A 220 -8.69 10.30 16.40
C SER A 220 -10.03 10.50 17.12
N THR A 221 -10.10 10.23 18.42
CA THR A 221 -11.29 10.47 19.27
C THR A 221 -11.37 11.89 19.83
N SER A 222 -10.25 12.62 19.89
CA SER A 222 -10.19 14.00 20.39
C SER A 222 -10.27 15.04 19.27
N LEU A 223 -10.14 14.62 18.00
CA LEU A 223 -10.30 15.52 16.86
C LEU A 223 -11.78 15.88 16.63
N PRO A 224 -12.09 17.17 16.38
CA PRO A 224 -13.48 17.64 16.26
C PRO A 224 -14.27 16.97 15.14
N THR A 225 -13.62 16.66 14.02
CA THR A 225 -14.28 16.06 12.86
C THR A 225 -13.44 14.96 12.20
N THR A 226 -14.11 14.07 11.45
CA THR A 226 -13.44 13.07 10.61
C THR A 226 -12.55 13.71 9.54
N LEU A 227 -12.89 14.90 9.05
CA LEU A 227 -12.06 15.62 8.09
C LEU A 227 -10.78 16.17 8.74
N ASP A 228 -10.82 16.60 10.00
CA ASP A 228 -9.62 17.04 10.72
C ASP A 228 -8.64 15.87 10.94
N PHE A 229 -9.16 14.67 11.20
CA PHE A 229 -8.36 13.45 11.21
C PHE A 229 -7.67 13.19 9.86
N ILE A 230 -8.44 13.24 8.76
CA ILE A 230 -7.90 13.05 7.40
C ILE A 230 -6.82 14.11 7.09
N ARG A 231 -7.05 15.38 7.46
CA ARG A 231 -6.07 16.47 7.33
C ARG A 231 -4.79 16.16 8.10
N GLY A 232 -4.92 15.73 9.36
CA GLY A 232 -3.79 15.36 10.20
C GLY A 232 -2.93 14.27 9.56
N ILE A 233 -3.56 13.23 9.00
CA ILE A 233 -2.87 12.17 8.25
C ILE A 233 -2.19 12.72 6.99
N ALA A 234 -2.89 13.55 6.20
CA ALA A 234 -2.37 14.11 4.95
C ALA A 234 -1.14 15.02 5.10
N HIS A 235 -0.84 15.51 6.32
CA HIS A 235 0.38 16.25 6.64
C HIS A 235 1.63 15.37 6.80
N ASN A 236 1.53 14.04 6.66
CA ASN A 236 2.60 13.06 6.90
C ASN A 236 3.01 12.25 5.67
#